data_AF-A0A3B8Q5W2-F1
#
_entry.id   AF-A0A3B8Q5W2-F1
#
_cell.length_a   1.000
_cell.length_b   1.000
_cell.length_c   1.000
_cell.angle_alpha   90.00
_cell.angle_beta   90.00
_cell.angle_gamma   90.00
#
_symmetry.space_group_name_H-M   'P 1'
#
loop_
_entity.id
_entity.type
_entity.pdbx_description
1 polymer ?
#
loop_
_entity_poly.entity_id
_entity_poly.type
_entity_poly.pdbx_seq_one_letter_code
_entity_poly.pdbx_strand_id
1 'polypeptide(L)'
;MAARLQALFSNDDAALSDYAQPIVNELRATRVRVNSDFRASPFNAKISIAEKWRVHTMLFIRRNDMEAGNVYERLHHGDPQGAKPQAEVITQILARIKDRKARSNPESKQPAGFLRRAVLVSQFAYSWMTRSMRLSGTSHINATKT
;
A
#
# COMPACT_ATOMS: atom_id res chain seq x y z
N MET A 1 5.54 1.60 3.07
CA MET A 1 6.46 0.75 2.26
C MET A 1 6.68 1.37 0.90
N ALA A 2 7.93 1.65 0.50
CA ALA A 2 8.28 1.97 -0.89
C ALA A 2 8.31 0.68 -1.70
N ALA A 3 7.68 0.62 -2.88
CA ALA A 3 7.71 -0.59 -3.70
C ALA A 3 9.12 -0.85 -4.20
N ARG A 4 9.56 -2.11 -4.07
CA ARG A 4 10.81 -2.62 -4.62
C ARG A 4 10.50 -3.11 -6.03
N LEU A 5 11.09 -2.43 -7.01
CA LEU A 5 11.00 -2.78 -8.42
C LEU A 5 12.37 -3.25 -8.90
N GLN A 6 12.40 -4.35 -9.66
CA GLN A 6 13.61 -4.84 -10.30
C GLN A 6 13.49 -4.63 -11.80
N ALA A 7 14.39 -3.83 -12.37
CA ALA A 7 14.48 -3.63 -13.80
C ALA A 7 15.61 -4.51 -14.36
N LEU A 8 15.26 -5.39 -15.30
CA LEU A 8 16.11 -6.42 -15.86
C LEU A 8 16.28 -6.15 -17.36
N PHE A 9 17.51 -5.95 -17.79
CA PHE A 9 17.83 -5.59 -19.17
C PHE A 9 18.76 -6.63 -19.80
N SER A 10 18.63 -6.90 -21.11
CA SER A 10 19.69 -7.65 -21.81
C SER A 10 20.85 -6.71 -22.03
N ASN A 11 22.05 -7.07 -21.59
CA ASN A 11 23.25 -6.24 -21.75
C ASN A 11 23.97 -6.47 -23.08
N ASP A 12 23.39 -7.26 -23.98
CA ASP A 12 24.02 -7.59 -25.26
C ASP A 12 23.97 -6.41 -26.26
N ASP A 13 23.51 -5.23 -25.82
CA ASP A 13 23.33 -4.04 -26.64
C ASP A 13 23.47 -2.73 -25.82
N ALA A 14 24.33 -1.82 -26.27
CA ALA A 14 24.50 -0.50 -25.65
C ALA A 14 23.21 0.34 -25.79
N ALA A 15 22.48 0.19 -26.89
CA ALA A 15 21.23 0.93 -27.15
C ALA A 15 20.15 0.62 -26.10
N LEU A 16 20.10 -0.62 -25.60
CA LEU A 16 19.16 -1.01 -24.54
C LEU A 16 19.47 -0.33 -23.22
N SER A 17 20.76 -0.15 -22.90
CA SER A 17 21.17 0.54 -21.68
C SER A 17 20.82 2.03 -21.76
N ASP A 18 21.05 2.65 -22.92
CA ASP A 18 20.72 4.06 -23.17
C ASP A 18 19.21 4.31 -23.11
N TYR A 19 18.39 3.37 -23.58
CA TYR A 19 16.93 3.43 -23.47
C TYR A 19 16.43 3.18 -22.03
N ALA A 20 17.06 2.25 -21.32
CA ALA A 20 16.66 1.86 -19.97
C ALA A 20 17.01 2.88 -18.88
N GLN A 21 18.16 3.54 -19.01
CA GLN A 21 18.66 4.51 -18.04
C GLN A 21 17.68 5.66 -17.73
N PRO A 22 17.07 6.35 -18.72
CA PRO A 22 16.10 7.42 -18.45
C PRO A 22 14.85 6.89 -17.73
N ILE A 23 14.38 5.69 -18.07
CA ILE A 23 13.22 5.06 -17.40
C ILE A 23 13.51 4.82 -15.92
N VAL A 24 14.69 4.29 -15.60
CA VAL A 24 15.11 4.07 -14.21
C VAL A 24 15.23 5.40 -13.47
N ASN A 25 15.75 6.43 -14.12
CA ASN A 25 15.88 7.77 -13.53
C ASN A 25 14.52 8.39 -13.21
N GLU A 26 13.54 8.28 -14.11
CA GLU A 26 12.17 8.78 -13.91
C GLU A 26 11.47 8.09 -12.73
N LEU A 27 11.58 6.76 -12.65
CA LEU A 27 11.04 6.00 -11.54
C LEU A 27 11.71 6.37 -10.20
N ARG A 28 13.04 6.60 -10.21
CA ARG A 28 13.78 7.05 -9.03
C ARG A 28 13.40 8.47 -8.62
N ALA A 29 13.19 9.38 -9.58
CA ALA A 29 12.71 10.74 -9.32
C ALA A 29 11.35 10.72 -8.59
N THR A 30 10.50 9.74 -8.91
CA THR A 30 9.21 9.54 -8.25
C THR A 30 9.32 8.79 -6.89
N ARG A 31 10.53 8.70 -6.33
CA ARG A 31 10.84 8.03 -5.04
C ARG A 31 10.50 6.53 -5.02
N VAL A 32 10.44 5.87 -6.19
CA VAL A 32 10.31 4.41 -6.28
C VAL A 32 11.68 3.77 -6.06
N ARG A 33 11.74 2.71 -5.24
CA ARG A 33 12.99 1.97 -5.01
C ARG A 33 13.21 1.01 -6.17
N VAL A 34 13.98 1.45 -7.15
CA VAL A 34 14.33 0.67 -8.35
C VAL A 34 15.76 0.13 -8.25
N ASN A 35 15.88 -1.20 -8.34
CA ASN A 35 17.14 -1.89 -8.54
C ASN A 35 17.28 -2.24 -10.04
N SER A 36 18.33 -1.75 -10.68
CA SER A 36 18.59 -1.90 -12.12
C SER A 36 19.74 -2.89 -12.33
N ASP A 37 19.49 -3.98 -13.06
CA ASP A 37 20.50 -5.00 -13.37
C ASP A 37 20.82 -5.02 -14.87
N PHE A 38 21.95 -4.38 -15.21
CA PHE A 38 22.53 -4.30 -16.55
C PHE A 38 23.59 -5.39 -16.82
N ARG A 39 23.68 -6.46 -16.03
CA ARG A 39 24.68 -7.51 -16.29
C ARG A 39 24.31 -8.33 -17.53
N ALA A 40 25.30 -8.86 -18.25
CA ALA A 40 25.10 -9.83 -19.32
C ALA A 40 24.81 -11.22 -18.74
N SER A 41 23.59 -11.43 -18.26
CA SER A 41 23.12 -12.73 -17.77
C SER A 41 21.73 -13.04 -18.32
N PRO A 42 21.41 -14.32 -18.57
CA PRO A 42 20.15 -14.70 -19.18
C PRO A 42 18.97 -14.26 -18.31
N PHE A 43 17.88 -13.82 -18.96
CA PHE A 43 16.68 -13.33 -18.27
C PHE A 43 16.14 -14.31 -17.23
N ASN A 44 16.16 -15.62 -17.51
CA ASN A 44 15.70 -16.64 -16.57
C ASN A 44 16.48 -16.62 -15.25
N ALA A 45 17.81 -16.40 -15.31
CA ALA A 45 18.63 -16.28 -14.11
C ALA A 45 18.29 -15.02 -13.32
N LYS A 46 18.12 -13.89 -14.02
CA LYS A 46 17.71 -12.61 -13.40
C LYS A 46 16.33 -12.69 -12.75
N ILE A 47 15.37 -13.34 -13.42
CA ILE A 47 14.03 -13.61 -12.91
C ILE A 47 14.11 -14.45 -11.64
N SER A 48 14.85 -15.56 -11.66
CA SER A 48 15.01 -16.43 -10.49
C SER A 48 15.60 -15.67 -9.29
N ILE A 49 16.58 -14.79 -9.54
CA ILE A 49 17.14 -13.91 -8.50
C ILE A 49 16.05 -12.96 -7.98
N ALA A 50 15.34 -12.25 -8.86
CA ALA A 50 14.30 -11.30 -8.47
C ALA A 50 13.15 -11.96 -7.69
N GLU A 51 12.77 -13.19 -8.06
CA GLU A 51 11.79 -14.01 -7.35
C GLU A 51 12.28 -14.40 -5.96
N LYS A 52 13.55 -14.81 -5.81
CA LYS A 52 14.17 -15.08 -4.49
C LYS A 52 14.14 -13.85 -3.57
N TRP A 53 14.37 -12.66 -4.13
CA TRP A 53 14.28 -11.39 -3.39
C TRP A 53 12.84 -10.92 -3.13
N ARG A 54 11.82 -11.68 -3.56
CA ARG A 54 10.39 -11.34 -3.45
C ARG A 54 10.08 -9.94 -3.95
N VAL A 55 10.70 -9.57 -5.08
CA VAL A 55 10.42 -8.29 -5.74
C VAL A 55 8.99 -8.32 -6.24
N HIS A 56 8.21 -7.28 -5.92
CA HIS A 56 6.79 -7.26 -6.23
C HIS A 56 6.51 -7.08 -7.72
N THR A 57 7.30 -6.24 -8.38
CA THR A 57 7.17 -5.89 -9.79
C THR A 57 8.52 -6.00 -10.48
N MET A 58 8.58 -6.75 -11.58
CA MET A 58 9.75 -6.89 -12.43
C MET A 58 9.46 -6.21 -13.78
N LEU A 59 10.34 -5.32 -14.21
CA LEU A 59 10.31 -4.70 -15.53
C LEU A 59 11.39 -5.31 -16.41
N PHE A 60 11.03 -5.61 -17.66
CA PHE A 60 11.92 -6.17 -18.67
C PHE A 60 11.83 -5.34 -19.95
N ILE A 61 12.98 -5.10 -20.56
CA ILE A 61 13.05 -4.49 -21.88
C ILE A 61 13.90 -5.40 -22.77
N ARG A 62 13.29 -5.87 -23.86
CA ARG A 62 13.98 -6.59 -24.93
C ARG A 62 14.15 -5.65 -26.12
N ARG A 63 15.03 -6.02 -27.07
CA ARG A 63 15.27 -5.24 -28.29
C ARG A 63 13.96 -4.92 -29.05
N ASN A 64 13.12 -5.92 -29.27
CA ASN A 64 11.82 -5.73 -29.94
C ASN A 64 10.87 -4.79 -29.17
N ASP A 65 10.93 -4.81 -27.83
CA ASP A 65 10.09 -3.95 -27.00
C ASP A 65 10.59 -2.49 -27.07
N MET A 66 11.92 -2.27 -27.09
CA MET A 66 12.53 -0.95 -27.31
C MET A 66 12.16 -0.36 -28.67
N GLU A 67 12.23 -1.15 -29.75
CA GLU A 67 11.86 -0.71 -31.10
C GLU A 67 10.39 -0.24 -31.18
N ALA A 68 9.52 -0.85 -30.39
CA ALA A 68 8.11 -0.48 -30.29
C ALA A 68 7.80 0.59 -29.21
N GLY A 69 8.80 1.08 -28.46
CA GLY A 69 8.58 2.01 -27.35
C GLY A 69 7.85 1.40 -26.15
N ASN A 70 7.89 0.07 -26.02
CA ASN A 70 7.17 -0.71 -25.04
C ASN A 70 8.10 -1.23 -23.94
N VAL A 71 7.47 -1.57 -22.80
CA VAL A 71 8.12 -2.19 -21.65
C VAL A 71 7.27 -3.37 -21.19
N TYR A 72 7.91 -4.50 -20.90
CA TYR A 72 7.23 -5.68 -20.41
C TYR A 72 7.20 -5.70 -18.88
N GLU A 73 6.02 -5.86 -18.30
CA GLU A 73 5.84 -5.92 -16.85
C GLU A 73 5.42 -7.34 -16.40
N ARG A 74 6.08 -7.83 -15.35
CA ARG A 74 5.68 -9.05 -14.64
C ARG A 74 5.46 -8.76 -13.15
N LEU A 75 4.34 -9.24 -12.63
CA LEU A 75 4.00 -9.18 -11.22
C LEU A 75 4.33 -10.52 -10.55
N HIS A 76 4.82 -10.48 -9.30
CA HIS A 76 5.17 -11.71 -8.59
C HIS A 76 3.95 -12.57 -8.18
N HIS A 77 2.79 -11.94 -7.99
CA HIS A 77 1.55 -12.61 -7.58
C HIS A 77 0.44 -12.51 -8.64
N GLY A 78 0.79 -12.35 -9.91
CA GLY A 78 -0.20 -12.19 -10.97
C GLY A 78 0.30 -12.64 -12.33
N ASP A 79 -0.62 -12.63 -13.29
CA ASP A 79 -0.31 -13.01 -14.66
C ASP A 79 0.65 -12.00 -15.31
N PRO A 80 1.47 -12.46 -16.28
CA PRO A 80 2.31 -11.57 -17.05
C PRO A 80 1.45 -10.51 -17.75
N GLN A 81 1.78 -9.23 -17.56
CA GLN A 81 0.93 -8.11 -18.02
C GLN A 81 1.15 -7.77 -19.50
N GLY A 82 2.11 -8.43 -20.16
CA GLY A 82 2.47 -8.18 -21.55
C GLY A 82 3.38 -6.96 -21.71
N ALA A 83 3.72 -6.67 -22.97
CA ALA A 83 4.40 -5.45 -23.35
C ALA A 83 3.37 -4.32 -23.45
N LYS A 84 3.64 -3.19 -22.78
CA LYS A 84 2.78 -2.00 -22.79
C LYS A 84 3.62 -0.75 -23.06
N PRO A 85 3.01 0.36 -23.51
CA PRO A 85 3.73 1.62 -23.70
C PRO A 85 4.38 2.09 -22.39
N GLN A 86 5.61 2.62 -22.48
CA GLN A 86 6.38 3.07 -21.31
C GLN A 86 5.57 4.00 -20.39
N ALA A 87 4.91 5.02 -20.96
CA ALA A 87 4.16 6.02 -20.19
C ALA A 87 3.00 5.39 -19.39
N GLU A 88 2.34 4.39 -19.97
CA GLU A 88 1.25 3.66 -19.32
C GLU A 88 1.78 2.82 -18.16
N VAL A 89 2.91 2.14 -18.36
CA VAL A 89 3.56 1.31 -17.33
C VAL A 89 3.97 2.14 -16.11
N ILE A 90 4.59 3.31 -16.33
CA ILE A 90 4.99 4.20 -15.25
C ILE A 90 3.76 4.66 -14.46
N THR A 91 2.71 5.09 -15.17
CA THR A 91 1.45 5.52 -14.54
C THR A 91 0.80 4.38 -13.72
N GLN A 92 0.76 3.17 -14.26
CA GLN A 92 0.22 1.99 -13.57
C GLN A 92 1.03 1.62 -12.32
N ILE A 93 2.36 1.66 -12.39
CA ILE A 93 3.23 1.39 -11.24
C ILE A 93 2.95 2.40 -10.14
N LEU A 94 2.86 3.70 -10.47
CA LEU A 94 2.59 4.75 -9.50
C LEU A 94 1.20 4.59 -8.85
N ALA A 95 0.17 4.27 -9.64
CA ALA A 95 -1.16 3.97 -9.13
C ALA A 95 -1.14 2.78 -8.16
N ARG A 96 -0.52 1.66 -8.55
CA ARG A 96 -0.39 0.45 -7.70
C ARG A 96 0.36 0.73 -6.40
N ILE A 97 1.38 1.57 -6.43
CA ILE A 97 2.12 1.99 -5.23
C ILE A 97 1.21 2.82 -4.31
N LYS A 98 0.42 3.73 -4.86
CA LYS A 98 -0.55 4.55 -4.11
C LYS A 98 -1.63 3.67 -3.46
N ASP A 99 -2.21 2.73 -4.19
CA ASP A 99 -3.23 1.81 -3.67
C ASP A 99 -2.69 0.89 -2.57
N ARG A 100 -1.43 0.46 -2.69
CA ARG A 100 -0.76 -0.29 -1.63
C ARG A 100 -0.53 0.55 -0.37
N LYS A 101 -0.16 1.83 -0.52
CA LYS A 101 -0.06 2.74 0.62
C LYS A 101 -1.40 2.85 1.34
N ALA A 102 -2.50 3.06 0.60
CA ALA A 102 -3.84 3.15 1.16
C ALA A 102 -4.22 1.88 1.94
N ARG A 103 -4.04 0.69 1.36
CA ARG A 103 -4.31 -0.60 2.05
C ARG A 103 -3.43 -0.86 3.27
N SER A 104 -2.22 -0.30 3.30
CA SER A 104 -1.28 -0.47 4.41
C SER A 104 -1.51 0.52 5.56
N ASN A 105 -2.35 1.57 5.38
CA ASN A 105 -2.68 2.50 6.44
C ASN A 105 -3.57 1.79 7.49
N PRO A 106 -3.17 1.70 8.77
CA PRO A 106 -3.98 1.04 9.79
C PRO A 106 -5.36 1.67 9.99
N GLU A 107 -5.54 2.96 9.66
CA GLU A 107 -6.82 3.66 9.78
C GLU A 107 -7.89 3.17 8.80
N SER A 108 -7.50 2.71 7.60
CA SER A 108 -8.45 2.15 6.62
C SER A 108 -8.86 0.71 6.91
N LYS A 109 -8.28 0.08 7.94
CA LYS A 109 -8.63 -1.27 8.40
C LYS A 109 -9.64 -1.28 9.54
N GLN A 110 -10.18 -0.12 9.93
CA GLN A 110 -11.30 -0.09 10.85
C GLN A 110 -12.56 -0.55 10.09
N PRO A 111 -13.22 -1.66 10.49
CA PRO A 111 -14.55 -1.92 9.98
C PRO A 111 -15.45 -0.76 10.42
N ALA A 112 -16.26 -0.24 9.50
CA ALA A 112 -17.19 0.89 9.70
C ALA A 112 -18.22 0.71 10.86
N GLY A 113 -18.11 -0.36 11.66
CA GLY A 113 -18.97 -0.68 12.80
C GLY A 113 -18.34 -0.49 14.19
N PHE A 114 -17.07 -0.12 14.33
CA PHE A 114 -16.42 -0.12 15.66
C PHE A 114 -16.78 1.08 16.57
N LEU A 115 -17.50 2.09 16.05
CA LEU A 115 -17.87 3.31 16.79
C LEU A 115 -19.35 3.39 17.22
N ARG A 116 -20.11 2.28 17.20
CA ARG A 116 -21.51 2.28 17.70
C ARG A 116 -21.73 1.69 19.09
N ARG A 117 -20.68 1.21 19.77
CA ARG A 117 -20.84 0.57 21.10
C ARG A 117 -20.18 1.29 22.28
N ALA A 118 -19.38 2.33 22.05
CA ALA A 118 -18.71 3.05 23.13
C ALA A 118 -19.57 4.15 23.79
N VAL A 119 -20.65 4.61 23.15
CA VAL A 119 -21.48 5.71 23.71
C VAL A 119 -22.72 5.20 24.48
N LEU A 120 -23.08 3.92 24.38
CA LEU A 120 -24.33 3.42 24.99
C LEU A 120 -24.18 2.79 26.39
N VAL A 121 -22.98 2.72 26.96
CA VAL A 121 -22.81 2.26 28.36
C VAL A 121 -22.92 3.44 29.36
N SER A 122 -22.81 4.68 28.89
CA SER A 122 -22.82 5.85 29.79
C SER A 122 -24.20 6.48 30.03
N GLN A 123 -25.22 6.19 29.22
CA GLN A 123 -26.57 6.76 29.42
C GLN A 123 -27.50 5.91 30.30
N PHE A 124 -27.26 4.61 30.40
CA PHE A 124 -28.05 3.75 31.30
C PHE A 124 -27.66 3.92 32.79
N ALA A 125 -26.43 4.34 33.09
CA ALA A 125 -25.98 4.58 34.47
C ALA A 125 -26.59 5.86 35.08
N TYR A 126 -26.82 6.92 34.28
CA TYR A 126 -27.34 8.20 34.80
C TYR A 126 -28.85 8.21 35.04
N SER A 127 -29.62 7.34 34.36
CA SER A 127 -31.08 7.26 34.56
C SER A 127 -31.48 6.45 35.80
N TRP A 128 -30.64 5.51 36.27
CA TRP A 128 -30.92 4.74 37.48
C TRP A 128 -30.50 5.47 38.76
N MET A 129 -29.46 6.31 38.68
CA MET A 129 -28.94 7.05 39.84
C MET A 129 -29.81 8.25 40.25
N THR A 130 -30.59 8.82 39.33
CA THR A 130 -31.46 9.98 39.61
C THR A 130 -32.88 9.61 40.07
N ARG A 131 -33.28 8.33 39.96
CA ARG A 131 -34.59 7.85 40.44
C ARG A 131 -34.55 7.23 41.84
N SER A 132 -33.36 6.98 42.38
CA SER A 132 -33.14 6.44 43.73
C SER A 132 -33.20 7.50 44.84
N MET A 133 -33.24 8.79 44.51
CA MET A 133 -33.10 9.90 45.47
C MET A 133 -34.41 10.62 45.80
N ARG A 134 -35.56 9.98 45.54
CA ARG A 134 -36.89 10.57 45.81
C ARG A 134 -37.84 9.65 46.60
N LEU A 135 -37.30 8.70 47.37
CA LEU A 135 -38.12 7.77 48.17
C LEU A 135 -37.54 7.43 49.56
N SER A 136 -36.66 8.25 50.14
CA SER A 136 -36.26 8.07 51.55
C SER A 136 -36.19 9.41 52.27
N GLY A 137 -37.24 9.77 53.01
CA GLY A 137 -37.22 10.98 53.83
C GLY A 137 -38.53 11.41 54.47
N THR A 138 -39.30 10.49 55.06
CA THR A 138 -40.34 10.85 56.06
C THR A 138 -40.19 10.02 57.31
N SER A 139 -39.64 10.61 58.37
CA SER A 139 -40.28 10.69 59.70
C SER A 139 -39.33 11.21 60.80
N HIS A 140 -39.80 12.29 61.45
CA HIS A 140 -39.76 12.65 62.90
C HIS A 140 -38.41 12.61 63.66
N ILE A 141 -38.05 13.52 64.58
CA ILE A 141 -38.75 14.03 65.79
C ILE A 141 -38.00 15.27 66.39
N ASN A 142 -38.79 16.22 66.92
CA ASN A 142 -38.68 17.03 68.17
C ASN A 142 -37.39 17.79 68.58
N ALA A 143 -37.52 19.10 68.91
CA ALA A 143 -37.41 19.65 70.29
C ALA A 143 -37.43 21.20 70.39
N THR A 144 -38.45 21.72 71.09
CA THR A 144 -38.51 22.76 72.16
C THR A 144 -38.13 24.24 72.00
N LYS A 145 -38.84 25.04 72.84
CA LYS A 145 -38.73 26.45 73.29
C LYS A 145 -39.35 27.51 72.35
N THR A 146 -40.24 28.38 72.81
CA THR A 146 -40.29 29.14 74.10
C THR A 146 -41.72 29.56 74.43
#